data_AF-E2BPA8-F1
#
_entry.id   AF-E2BPA8-F1
#
_cell.length_a   1.000
_cell.length_b   1.000
_cell.length_c   1.000
_cell.angle_alpha   90.00
_cell.angle_beta   90.00
_cell.angle_gamma   90.00
#
_symmetry.space_group_name_H-M   'P 1'
#
loop_
_entity.id
_entity.type
_entity.pdbx_description
1 polymer ?
#
loop_
_entity_poly.entity_id
_entity_poly.type
_entity_poly.pdbx_seq_one_letter_code
_entity_poly.pdbx_strand_id
1 'polypeptide(L)' 'NFDDVWFQQDGASPHYGRIVRNYLNDTFPNRWIGRRGTIEWPPRSPDIAPLDFFLWGYIKNKVYFTKPRNLDE' A
#
# COMPACT_ATOMS: atom_id res chain seq x y z
N ASN A 1 4.88 -3.30 -17.79
CA ASN A 1 3.70 -2.61 -18.35
C ASN A 1 2.60 -2.69 -17.29
N PHE A 2 2.01 -1.56 -16.90
CA PHE A 2 0.98 -1.44 -15.84
C PHE A 2 -0.39 -0.98 -16.39
N ASP A 3 -0.60 -1.11 -17.70
CA ASP A 3 -1.79 -0.60 -18.38
C ASP A 3 -3.13 -1.11 -17.81
N ASP A 4 -3.15 -2.28 -17.15
CA ASP A 4 -4.36 -2.87 -16.55
C ASP A 4 -4.27 -3.05 -15.02
N VAL A 5 -3.26 -2.47 -14.38
CA VAL A 5 -3.02 -2.64 -12.94
C VAL A 5 -3.65 -1.51 -12.15
N TRP A 6 -4.35 -1.88 -11.06
CA TRP A 6 -4.81 -0.94 -10.04
C TRP A 6 -3.79 -0.85 -8.91
N PHE A 7 -3.40 0.37 -8.56
CA PHE A 7 -2.54 0.63 -7.41
C PHE A 7 -3.36 1.09 -6.21
N GLN A 8 -3.05 0.58 -5.02
CA GLN A 8 -3.70 0.98 -3.78
C GLN A 8 -2.64 1.30 -2.73
N GLN A 9 -2.79 2.45 -2.06
CA GLN A 9 -1.99 2.82 -0.89
C GLN A 9 -2.87 3.51 0.16
N ASP A 10 -2.44 3.44 1.42
CA ASP A 10 -3.13 4.09 2.54
C ASP A 10 -2.90 5.62 2.56
N GLY A 11 -3.43 6.28 3.60
CA GLY A 11 -3.40 7.73 3.73
C GLY A 11 -2.18 8.32 4.46
N ALA A 12 -1.12 7.55 4.68
CA ALA A 12 0.05 7.98 5.44
C ALA A 12 0.70 9.25 4.85
N SER A 13 1.34 10.06 5.70
CA SER A 13 1.86 11.37 5.30
C SER A 13 2.81 11.36 4.09
N PRO A 14 3.76 10.41 3.99
CA PRO A 14 4.62 10.31 2.81
C PRO A 14 3.85 10.00 1.51
N HIS A 15 2.72 9.32 1.60
CA HIS A 15 1.99 8.76 0.44
C HIS A 15 1.14 9.80 -0.31
N TYR A 16 0.84 10.96 0.29
CA TYR A 16 0.02 12.00 -0.35
C TYR A 16 0.83 13.20 -0.89
N GLY A 17 2.16 13.16 -0.79
CA GLY A 17 3.05 14.19 -1.31
C GLY A 17 2.80 14.47 -2.80
N ARG A 18 2.94 15.73 -3.24
CA ARG A 18 2.65 16.12 -4.63
C ARG A 18 3.46 15.31 -5.64
N ILE A 19 4.73 15.04 -5.33
CA ILE A 19 5.63 14.23 -6.19
C ILE A 19 5.08 12.81 -6.36
N VAL A 20 4.65 12.18 -5.26
CA VAL A 20 4.08 10.82 -5.28
C VAL A 20 2.79 10.79 -6.11
N ARG A 21 1.88 11.75 -5.89
CA ARG A 21 0.62 11.79 -6.64
C ARG A 21 0.81 12.03 -8.13
N ASN A 22 1.76 12.89 -8.51
CA ASN A 22 2.10 13.09 -9.92
C ASN A 22 2.61 11.79 -10.54
N TYR A 23 3.56 11.11 -9.87
CA TYR A 23 4.07 9.81 -10.33
C TYR A 23 2.95 8.77 -10.51
N LEU A 24 1.99 8.71 -9.58
CA LEU A 24 0.88 7.77 -9.66
C LEU A 24 -0.14 8.12 -10.75
N ASN A 25 -0.36 9.40 -11.02
CA ASN A 25 -1.19 9.84 -12.15
C ASN A 25 -0.57 9.44 -13.49
N ASP A 26 0.75 9.53 -13.63
CA ASP A 26 1.47 9.17 -14.86
C ASP A 26 1.58 7.64 -15.02
N THR A 27 1.81 6.91 -13.93
CA THR A 27 2.04 5.46 -13.95
C THR A 27 0.74 4.65 -13.97
N PHE A 28 -0.30 5.13 -13.28
CA PHE A 28 -1.60 4.46 -13.11
C PHE A 28 -2.75 5.42 -13.42
N PRO A 29 -2.86 5.93 -14.65
CA PRO A 29 -3.84 6.94 -15.00
C PRO A 29 -5.26 6.44 -14.73
N ASN A 30 -5.99 7.16 -13.86
CA ASN A 30 -7.34 6.81 -13.38
C ASN A 30 -7.46 5.43 -12.70
N ARG A 31 -6.35 4.81 -12.28
CA ARG A 31 -6.29 3.44 -11.74
C ARG A 31 -5.49 3.37 -10.44
N TRP A 32 -5.54 4.42 -9.62
CA TRP A 32 -4.95 4.36 -8.29
C TRP A 32 -5.85 4.92 -7.19
N ILE A 33 -5.83 4.22 -6.07
CA ILE A 33 -6.62 4.46 -4.87
C ILE A 33 -5.66 4.94 -3.79
N GLY A 34 -5.98 6.06 -3.17
CA GLY A 34 -5.14 6.65 -2.12
C GLY A 34 -5.65 8.01 -1.70
N ARG A 35 -5.04 8.59 -0.68
CA ARG A 35 -5.43 9.93 -0.21
C ARG A 35 -5.20 10.97 -1.31
N ARG A 36 -6.27 11.66 -1.73
CA ARG A 36 -6.29 12.59 -2.89
C ARG A 36 -5.93 11.93 -4.24
N GLY A 37 -6.20 10.64 -4.40
CA GLY A 37 -6.07 9.90 -5.65
C GLY A 37 -7.36 9.88 -6.48
N THR A 38 -7.39 9.00 -7.50
CA THR A 38 -8.57 8.83 -8.38
C THR A 38 -9.79 8.40 -7.55
N ILE A 39 -9.56 7.47 -6.62
CA ILE A 39 -10.52 7.08 -5.58
C ILE A 39 -9.88 7.42 -4.24
N GLU A 40 -10.58 8.22 -3.44
CA GLU A 40 -10.05 8.68 -2.15
C GLU A 40 -10.12 7.57 -1.10
N TRP A 41 -8.97 7.28 -0.49
CA TRP A 41 -8.89 6.29 0.59
C TRP A 41 -9.46 6.85 1.91
N PRO A 42 -10.37 6.14 2.59
CA PRO A 42 -10.93 6.61 3.85
C PRO A 42 -9.87 6.66 4.98
N PRO A 43 -9.93 7.66 5.87
CA PRO A 43 -9.01 7.76 6.98
C PRO A 43 -9.24 6.62 7.99
N ARG A 44 -8.15 6.05 8.51
CA ARG A 44 -8.15 5.03 9.59
C ARG A 44 -8.92 3.76 9.24
N SER A 45 -8.76 3.26 8.01
CA SER A 45 -9.43 2.05 7.55
C SER A 45 -8.42 0.92 7.23
N PRO A 46 -7.75 0.35 8.27
CA PRO A 46 -6.84 -0.78 8.08
C PRO A 46 -7.58 -2.07 7.72
N ASP A 47 -8.87 -2.16 8.04
CA ASP A 47 -9.77 -3.28 7.77
C ASP A 47 -10.00 -3.54 6.27
N ILE A 48 -9.84 -2.50 5.44
CA ILE A 48 -9.99 -2.60 3.99
C ILE A 48 -8.64 -2.62 3.25
N ALA A 49 -7.51 -2.41 3.94
CA ALA A 49 -6.18 -2.51 3.36
C ALA A 49 -5.69 -3.97 3.41
N PRO A 50 -5.51 -4.69 2.28
CA PRO A 50 -5.13 -6.11 2.30
C PRO A 50 -3.81 -6.38 3.04
N LEU A 51 -2.89 -5.42 3.01
CA LEU A 51 -1.63 -5.50 3.74
C LEU A 51 -1.85 -5.50 5.25
N ASP A 52 -2.70 -4.60 5.77
CA ASP A 52 -2.99 -4.48 7.20
C ASP A 52 -3.97 -5.53 7.69
N PHE A 53 -5.04 -5.78 6.94
CA PHE A 53 -6.07 -6.76 7.26
C PHE A 53 -5.52 -8.20 7.30
N PHE A 54 -4.62 -8.55 6.38
CA PHE A 54 -4.16 -9.93 6.22
C PHE A 54 -2.64 -10.07 6.26
N LEU A 55 -1.90 -9.45 5.35
CA LEU A 55 -0.49 -9.79 5.11
C LEU A 55 0.38 -9.61 6.35
N TRP A 56 0.28 -8.46 7.03
CA TRP A 56 1.11 -8.18 8.20
C TRP A 56 0.81 -9.13 9.36
N GLY A 57 -0.45 -9.52 9.55
CA GLY A 57 -0.82 -10.55 10.53
C GLY A 57 -0.25 -11.92 10.18
N TYR A 58 -0.30 -12.31 8.91
CA TYR A 58 0.29 -13.55 8.42
C TYR A 58 1.81 -13.58 8.57
N ILE A 59 2.51 -12.54 8.11
CA ILE A 59 3.98 -12.41 8.20
C ILE A 59 4.39 -12.43 9.66
N LYS A 60 3.69 -11.70 10.53
CA LYS A 60 3.93 -11.71 11.96
C LYS A 60 3.95 -13.14 12.49
N ASN A 61 2.90 -13.92 12.24
CA ASN A 61 2.83 -15.31 12.69
C ASN A 61 4.01 -16.17 12.19
N LYS A 62 4.47 -15.96 10.95
CA LYS A 62 5.64 -16.65 10.40
C LYS A 62 6.95 -16.25 11.08
N VAL A 63 7.19 -14.96 11.26
CA VAL A 63 8.41 -14.42 11.90
C VAL A 63 8.50 -14.85 13.37
N TYR A 64 7.38 -14.89 14.09
CA TYR A 64 7.36 -15.39 15.47
C TYR A 64 7.53 -16.91 15.55
N PHE A 65 7.12 -17.66 14.51
CA PHE A 65 7.35 -19.11 14.44
C PHE A 65 8.81 -19.46 14.09
N THR A 66 9.41 -18.74 13.14
CA THR A 66 10.82 -18.90 12.76
C THR A 66 11.47 -17.53 12.70
N LYS A 67 12.22 -17.20 13.76
CA LYS A 67 12.85 -15.89 13.88
C LYS A 67 14.05 -15.79 12.91
N PRO A 68 14.03 -14.84 11.96
CA PRO A 68 15.17 -14.61 11.08
C PRO A 68 16.36 -14.09 11.89
N ARG A 69 17.57 -14.49 11.49
CA ARG A 69 18.80 -14.15 12.24
C ARG A 69 19.46 -12.87 11.75
N ASN A 70 19.23 -12.53 10.49
CA ASN A 70 19.80 -11.36 9.82
C ASN A 70 18.81 -10.86 8.74
N LEU A 71 19.23 -9.89 7.93
CA LEU A 71 18.39 -9.29 6.89
C LEU A 71 18.32 -10.12 5.60
N ASP A 72 19.25 -11.04 5.41
CA ASP A 72 19.38 -11.88 4.21
C ASP A 72 18.58 -13.19 4.32
N GLU A 73 18.11 -13.52 5.53
CA GLU A 73 17.19 -14.64 5.85
C GLU A 73 15.73 -14.18 5.86
#